data_AF-A0A8X6P146-F1
#
_entry.id   AF-A0A8X6P146-F1
#
_cell.length_a   1.000
_cell.length_b   1.000
_cell.length_c   1.000
_cell.angle_alpha   90.00
_cell.angle_beta   90.00
_cell.angle_gamma   90.00
#
_symmetry.space_group_name_H-M   'P 1'
#
loop_
_entity.id
_entity.type
_entity.pdbx_description
1 polymer ?
#
loop_
_entity_poly.entity_id
_entity_poly.type
_entity_poly.pdbx_seq_one_letter_code
_entity_poly.pdbx_strand_id
1 'polypeptide(L)'
;MRSRRISPQNVKKNSYSGSFCFQQNQCQERKSNLGDVDLIRKAFYIVSYVFPPSNEQSRLCVLFKRVIIEHIVTIVLTLYIVDDAINILSSTNYLPIGLLFSSLVTDFCIISLRFLMLYKRKVIIMTLDHLSKIHSKFQARKTENRKINLLAGFCTCFIIPSAFFSQTIQLCFTDELLKDYVEDSFFGWSSQENGINCAVLSSLDVIFMNQKYTFPGFTVVLCCYVFGILRRILESFALTMEEKNDFTAMIDFYSRNSQKIRCCIQQVENSFSLLLFLVFGYMLCSIFSVSTILIRLNPENTDMRLVIPYYIVLIIVLAAFYITSLRATAVHETAVKIKDCIHKMVAERATIKHSISPEQQSLLLSMVSEFPSSIAITGWGLFTLNRHFIRRTAGGIISYGMILSQIDK
;
A
#
# COMPACT_ATOMS: atom_id res chain seq x y z
N MET A 1 -56.90 41.96 24.95
CA MET A 1 -56.19 41.67 26.21
C MET A 1 -57.01 40.73 27.09
N ARG A 2 -56.60 39.47 27.23
CA ARG A 2 -56.42 38.74 28.51
C ARG A 2 -55.99 37.29 28.24
N SER A 3 -54.70 37.12 28.49
CA SER A 3 -53.87 35.93 28.64
C SER A 3 -54.58 34.60 28.93
N ARG A 4 -54.37 33.60 28.05
CA ARG A 4 -54.52 32.17 28.38
C ARG A 4 -53.20 31.67 28.98
N ARG A 5 -53.25 31.21 30.23
CA ARG A 5 -52.15 30.49 30.90
C ARG A 5 -51.96 29.12 30.25
N ILE A 6 -50.74 28.84 29.78
CA ILE A 6 -50.29 27.50 29.41
C ILE A 6 -49.64 26.87 30.65
N SER A 7 -50.13 25.69 31.01
CA SER A 7 -49.64 24.87 32.13
C SER A 7 -48.31 24.18 31.77
N PRO A 8 -47.29 24.16 32.65
CA PRO A 8 -46.02 23.50 32.40
C PRO A 8 -46.06 22.05 32.92
N GLN A 9 -46.62 21.15 32.12
CA GLN A 9 -46.43 19.71 32.31
C GLN A 9 -46.27 19.06 30.94
N ASN A 10 -45.03 19.03 30.43
CA ASN A 10 -44.51 18.02 29.48
C ASN A 10 -43.11 18.38 28.95
N VAL A 11 -42.17 18.73 29.82
CA VAL A 11 -40.75 18.86 29.44
C VAL A 11 -39.90 18.05 30.40
N LYS A 12 -39.99 16.72 30.32
CA LYS A 12 -39.02 15.79 30.94
C LYS A 12 -39.24 14.35 30.45
N LYS A 13 -39.00 14.12 29.16
CA LYS A 13 -38.76 12.79 28.57
C LYS A 13 -38.39 13.00 27.11
N ASN A 14 -37.14 13.40 26.83
CA ASN A 14 -36.53 13.25 25.50
C ASN A 14 -35.00 13.45 25.49
N SER A 15 -34.35 13.68 26.63
CA SER A 15 -32.90 13.91 26.70
C SER A 15 -32.04 12.64 26.91
N TYR A 16 -32.62 11.44 26.95
CA TYR A 16 -31.87 10.18 27.17
C TYR A 16 -31.74 9.27 25.94
N SER A 17 -32.35 9.62 24.80
CA SER A 17 -32.25 8.80 23.57
C SER A 17 -30.96 9.08 22.76
N GLY A 18 -30.36 10.26 22.91
CA GLY A 18 -29.17 10.66 22.14
C GLY A 18 -27.87 9.98 22.57
N SER A 19 -27.63 9.76 23.87
CA SER A 19 -26.36 9.17 24.33
C SER A 19 -26.30 7.66 24.10
N PHE A 20 -27.43 6.95 24.20
CA PHE A 20 -27.50 5.50 23.97
C PHE A 20 -27.24 5.16 22.50
N CYS A 21 -27.78 5.93 21.56
CA CYS A 21 -27.53 5.76 20.12
C CYS A 21 -26.07 6.12 19.75
N PHE A 22 -25.48 7.12 20.40
CA PHE A 22 -24.06 7.47 20.23
C PHE A 22 -23.12 6.37 20.75
N GLN A 23 -23.45 5.75 21.89
CA GLN A 23 -22.67 4.65 22.45
C GLN A 23 -22.79 3.35 21.63
N GLN A 24 -23.97 3.06 21.09
CA GLN A 24 -24.20 1.90 20.21
C GLN A 24 -23.43 2.04 18.89
N ASN A 25 -23.44 3.22 18.27
CA ASN A 25 -22.67 3.49 17.05
C ASN A 25 -21.15 3.40 17.29
N GLN A 26 -20.63 3.91 18.42
CA GLN A 26 -19.22 3.77 18.77
C GLN A 26 -18.79 2.30 18.99
N CYS A 27 -19.67 1.46 19.54
CA CYS A 27 -19.39 0.04 19.77
C CYS A 27 -19.39 -0.76 18.45
N GLN A 28 -20.28 -0.41 17.52
CA GLN A 28 -20.36 -1.03 16.19
C GLN A 28 -19.20 -0.59 15.27
N GLU A 29 -18.71 0.65 15.42
CA GLU A 29 -17.55 1.19 14.69
C GLU A 29 -16.20 0.65 15.19
N ARG A 30 -16.06 0.35 16.49
CA ARG A 30 -14.88 -0.38 16.98
C ARG A 30 -14.79 -1.78 16.37
N LYS A 31 -15.93 -2.45 16.15
CA LYS A 31 -15.99 -3.77 15.49
C LYS A 31 -15.69 -3.70 13.99
N SER A 32 -16.12 -2.64 13.30
CA SER A 32 -15.87 -2.50 11.85
C SER A 32 -14.39 -2.26 11.53
N ASN A 33 -13.74 -1.40 12.31
CA ASN A 33 -12.32 -1.01 12.17
C ASN A 33 -11.33 -2.10 12.60
N LEU A 34 -11.67 -2.93 13.59
CA LEU A 34 -10.92 -4.16 13.87
C LEU A 34 -10.98 -5.12 12.67
N GLY A 35 -12.14 -5.17 11.99
CA GLY A 35 -12.36 -6.06 10.86
C GLY A 35 -11.50 -5.76 9.63
N ASP A 36 -11.06 -4.51 9.43
CA ASP A 36 -10.14 -4.17 8.34
C ASP A 36 -8.73 -4.72 8.60
N VAL A 37 -8.21 -4.54 9.82
CA VAL A 37 -6.88 -5.05 10.21
C VAL A 37 -6.86 -6.57 10.20
N ASP A 38 -7.94 -7.21 10.66
CA ASP A 38 -8.07 -8.66 10.60
C ASP A 38 -8.19 -9.18 9.15
N LEU A 39 -8.83 -8.43 8.25
CA LEU A 39 -8.87 -8.78 6.82
C LEU A 39 -7.45 -8.72 6.21
N ILE A 40 -6.70 -7.65 6.48
CA ILE A 40 -5.29 -7.50 6.02
C ILE A 40 -4.46 -8.67 6.56
N ARG A 41 -4.57 -8.97 7.85
CA ARG A 41 -3.86 -10.08 8.50
C ARG A 41 -4.17 -11.41 7.82
N LYS A 42 -5.45 -11.72 7.58
CA LYS A 42 -5.88 -12.96 6.91
C LYS A 42 -5.38 -13.03 5.47
N ALA A 43 -5.50 -11.96 4.70
CA ALA A 43 -5.08 -11.93 3.29
C ALA A 43 -3.57 -12.22 3.15
N PHE A 44 -2.73 -11.50 3.89
CA PHE A 44 -1.28 -11.73 3.89
C PHE A 44 -0.87 -13.08 4.49
N TYR A 45 -1.65 -13.66 5.40
CA TYR A 45 -1.41 -15.02 5.87
C TYR A 45 -1.61 -16.05 4.76
N ILE A 46 -2.75 -15.96 4.05
CA ILE A 46 -3.14 -16.92 3.02
C ILE A 46 -2.15 -16.92 1.85
N VAL A 47 -1.70 -15.74 1.41
CA VAL A 47 -0.87 -15.62 0.20
C VAL A 47 0.62 -15.74 0.50
N SER A 48 1.09 -15.18 1.61
CA SER A 48 2.52 -14.97 1.82
C SER A 48 3.02 -15.51 3.16
N TYR A 49 2.13 -16.02 4.02
CA TYR A 49 2.45 -16.46 5.38
C TYR A 49 3.19 -15.40 6.20
N VAL A 50 2.88 -14.11 6.00
CA VAL A 50 3.62 -13.00 6.64
C VAL A 50 2.97 -12.55 7.94
N PHE A 51 1.64 -12.38 7.93
CA PHE A 51 0.89 -11.96 9.11
C PHE A 51 0.16 -13.14 9.73
N PRO A 52 0.43 -13.49 10.98
CA PRO A 52 -0.19 -14.65 11.62
C PRO A 52 -1.65 -14.39 11.97
N PRO A 53 -2.56 -15.38 11.85
CA PRO A 53 -3.97 -15.24 12.23
C PRO A 53 -4.09 -14.98 13.74
N SER A 54 -5.19 -14.33 14.16
CA SER A 54 -5.40 -13.91 15.55
C SER A 54 -5.42 -15.09 16.54
N ASN A 55 -5.03 -14.77 17.79
CA ASN A 55 -4.61 -15.58 18.94
C ASN A 55 -5.44 -16.79 19.44
N GLU A 56 -6.30 -17.43 18.65
CA GLU A 56 -7.20 -18.50 19.17
C GLU A 56 -6.68 -19.95 19.04
N GLN A 57 -5.42 -20.18 18.64
CA GLN A 57 -4.86 -21.54 18.56
C GLN A 57 -3.81 -21.83 19.64
N SER A 58 -3.73 -23.11 20.04
CA SER A 58 -2.83 -23.61 21.08
C SER A 58 -1.37 -23.20 20.84
N ARG A 59 -0.72 -22.67 21.88
CA ARG A 59 0.60 -22.00 21.82
C ARG A 59 1.69 -22.81 21.09
N LEU A 60 1.68 -24.14 21.23
CA LEU A 60 2.66 -25.04 20.62
C LEU A 60 2.45 -25.27 19.12
N CYS A 61 1.21 -25.52 18.69
CA CYS A 61 0.90 -25.73 17.27
C CYS A 61 1.11 -24.44 16.47
N VAL A 62 0.82 -23.29 17.09
CA VAL A 62 1.12 -21.97 16.52
C VAL A 62 2.63 -21.74 16.42
N LEU A 63 3.44 -22.06 17.43
CA LEU A 63 4.90 -21.88 17.35
C LEU A 63 5.53 -22.76 16.26
N PHE A 64 5.15 -24.04 16.18
CA PHE A 64 5.71 -24.97 15.22
C PHE A 64 5.33 -24.59 13.78
N LYS A 65 4.03 -24.36 13.50
CA LYS A 65 3.59 -23.94 12.17
C LYS A 65 4.12 -22.57 11.76
N ARG A 66 4.14 -21.60 12.68
CA ARG A 66 4.51 -20.21 12.39
C ARG A 66 6.01 -20.01 12.22
N VAL A 67 6.85 -20.65 13.03
CA VAL A 67 8.30 -20.44 12.91
C VAL A 67 8.86 -21.31 11.79
N ILE A 68 8.49 -22.59 11.75
CA ILE A 68 9.11 -23.53 10.81
C ILE A 68 8.61 -23.31 9.38
N ILE A 69 7.30 -23.16 9.16
CA ILE A 69 6.78 -22.99 7.79
C ILE A 69 7.16 -21.60 7.23
N GLU A 70 7.03 -20.51 8.01
CA GLU A 70 7.40 -19.17 7.53
C GLU A 70 8.89 -19.09 7.17
N HIS A 71 9.77 -19.67 7.98
CA HIS A 71 11.21 -19.70 7.71
C HIS A 71 11.57 -20.66 6.58
N ILE A 72 10.99 -21.86 6.52
CA ILE A 72 11.24 -22.79 5.40
C ILE A 72 10.80 -22.17 4.08
N VAL A 73 9.58 -21.62 4.01
CA VAL A 73 9.09 -21.00 2.77
C VAL A 73 10.00 -19.82 2.38
N THR A 74 10.46 -19.03 3.34
CA THR A 74 11.40 -17.92 3.07
C THR A 74 12.77 -18.41 2.60
N ILE A 75 13.30 -19.48 3.19
CA ILE A 75 14.58 -20.08 2.78
C ILE A 75 14.44 -20.66 1.37
N VAL A 76 13.40 -21.44 1.10
CA VAL A 76 13.14 -22.03 -0.23
C VAL A 76 13.02 -20.94 -1.30
N LEU A 77 12.27 -19.87 -1.02
CA LEU A 77 12.16 -18.75 -1.95
C LEU A 77 13.48 -17.99 -2.13
N THR A 78 14.27 -17.84 -1.06
CA THR A 78 15.58 -17.18 -1.17
C THR A 78 16.52 -18.03 -2.01
N LEU A 79 16.55 -19.34 -1.80
CA LEU A 79 17.35 -20.28 -2.60
C LEU A 79 16.92 -20.25 -4.06
N TYR A 80 15.62 -20.28 -4.34
CA TYR A 80 15.10 -20.21 -5.70
C TYR A 80 15.44 -18.88 -6.39
N ILE A 81 15.31 -17.75 -5.69
CA ILE A 81 15.66 -16.46 -6.29
C ILE A 81 17.17 -16.32 -6.49
N VAL A 82 17.98 -16.91 -5.60
CA VAL A 82 19.43 -17.00 -5.80
C VAL A 82 19.76 -17.86 -7.01
N ASP A 83 19.06 -18.98 -7.20
CA ASP A 83 19.20 -19.82 -8.38
C ASP A 83 18.80 -19.06 -9.67
N ASP A 84 17.66 -18.38 -9.67
CA ASP A 84 17.22 -17.52 -10.77
C ASP A 84 18.25 -16.41 -11.06
N ALA A 85 18.79 -15.77 -10.02
CA ALA A 85 19.86 -14.78 -10.16
C ALA A 85 21.15 -15.39 -10.75
N ILE A 86 21.52 -16.61 -10.37
CA ILE A 86 22.67 -17.33 -10.94
C ILE A 86 22.41 -17.67 -12.41
N ASN A 87 21.20 -18.11 -12.76
CA ASN A 87 20.79 -18.43 -14.13
C ASN A 87 20.75 -17.18 -15.02
N ILE A 88 20.28 -16.06 -14.49
CA ILE A 88 20.34 -14.76 -15.16
C ILE A 88 21.80 -14.33 -15.36
N LEU A 89 22.65 -14.50 -14.33
CA LEU A 89 24.05 -14.11 -14.38
C LEU A 89 24.87 -15.01 -15.33
N SER A 90 24.56 -16.31 -15.42
CA SER A 90 25.18 -17.21 -16.40
C SER A 90 24.75 -16.87 -17.83
N SER A 91 23.57 -16.27 -18.00
CA SER A 91 23.04 -15.76 -19.27
C SER A 91 23.56 -14.36 -19.67
N THR A 92 24.55 -13.82 -18.95
CA THR A 92 25.18 -12.49 -19.21
C THR A 92 25.69 -12.31 -20.64
N ASN A 93 26.06 -13.39 -21.32
CA ASN A 93 26.57 -13.33 -22.69
C ASN A 93 25.47 -13.10 -23.75
N TYR A 94 24.20 -13.33 -23.41
CA TYR A 94 23.08 -13.28 -24.37
C TYR A 94 22.07 -12.17 -24.06
N LEU A 95 22.02 -11.71 -22.80
CA LEU A 95 21.07 -10.72 -22.34
C LEU A 95 21.70 -9.32 -22.23
N PRO A 96 20.93 -8.25 -22.49
CA PRO A 96 21.44 -6.90 -22.35
C PRO A 96 21.66 -6.59 -20.87
N ILE A 97 22.78 -5.93 -20.56
CA ILE A 97 23.18 -5.59 -19.19
C ILE A 97 22.06 -4.85 -18.44
N GLY A 98 21.31 -3.98 -19.13
CA GLY A 98 20.18 -3.25 -18.54
C GLY A 98 19.03 -4.16 -18.07
N LEU A 99 18.68 -5.18 -18.85
CA LEU A 99 17.66 -6.17 -18.47
C LEU A 99 18.13 -6.98 -17.27
N LEU A 100 19.38 -7.46 -17.34
CA LEU A 100 20.00 -8.25 -16.28
C LEU A 100 20.02 -7.49 -14.95
N PHE A 101 20.47 -6.23 -14.98
CA PHE A 101 20.43 -5.36 -13.81
C PHE A 101 19.01 -5.15 -13.29
N SER A 102 18.04 -4.86 -14.18
CA SER A 102 16.66 -4.63 -13.77
C SER A 102 16.00 -5.86 -13.15
N SER A 103 16.28 -7.07 -13.66
CA SER A 103 15.76 -8.32 -13.10
C SER A 103 16.37 -8.58 -11.73
N LEU A 104 17.70 -8.54 -11.62
CA LEU A 104 18.40 -8.77 -10.35
C LEU A 104 17.96 -7.79 -9.25
N VAL A 105 17.77 -6.51 -9.59
CA VAL A 105 17.27 -5.52 -8.62
C VAL A 105 15.82 -5.80 -8.25
N THR A 106 14.98 -6.23 -9.20
CA THR A 106 13.58 -6.60 -8.92
C THR A 106 13.52 -7.77 -7.94
N ASP A 107 14.32 -8.80 -8.17
CA ASP A 107 14.41 -10.00 -7.33
C ASP A 107 14.97 -9.67 -5.94
N PHE A 108 16.02 -8.85 -5.88
CA PHE A 108 16.55 -8.33 -4.63
C PHE A 108 15.50 -7.51 -3.85
N CYS A 109 14.72 -6.68 -4.54
CA CYS A 109 13.64 -5.92 -3.92
C CYS A 109 12.55 -6.84 -3.36
N ILE A 110 12.15 -7.90 -4.06
CA ILE A 110 11.14 -8.87 -3.60
C ILE A 110 11.62 -9.57 -2.32
N ILE A 111 12.86 -10.09 -2.32
CA ILE A 111 13.47 -10.73 -1.14
C ILE A 111 13.50 -9.75 0.03
N SER A 112 14.04 -8.55 -0.22
CA SER A 112 14.16 -7.51 0.81
C SER A 112 12.81 -7.11 1.36
N LEU A 113 11.77 -7.02 0.51
CA LEU A 113 10.40 -6.70 0.91
C LEU A 113 9.85 -7.77 1.84
N ARG A 114 10.09 -9.05 1.52
CA ARG A 114 9.68 -10.18 2.34
C ARG A 114 10.34 -10.17 3.71
N PHE A 115 11.66 -10.04 3.76
CA PHE A 115 12.40 -9.96 5.01
C PHE A 115 11.96 -8.77 5.85
N LEU A 116 11.78 -7.61 5.23
CA LEU A 116 11.35 -6.40 5.92
C LEU A 116 9.94 -6.55 6.50
N MET A 117 9.01 -7.13 5.74
CA MET A 117 7.64 -7.38 6.22
C MET A 117 7.63 -8.35 7.39
N LEU A 118 8.41 -9.43 7.34
CA LEU A 118 8.54 -10.39 8.45
C LEU A 118 9.17 -9.72 9.69
N TYR A 119 10.20 -8.92 9.50
CA TYR A 119 10.90 -8.22 10.57
C TYR A 119 10.02 -7.14 11.23
N LYS A 120 9.37 -6.29 10.43
CA LYS A 120 8.54 -5.17 10.92
C LYS A 120 7.07 -5.53 11.19
N ARG A 121 6.67 -6.81 11.10
CA ARG A 121 5.25 -7.21 11.16
C ARG A 121 4.47 -6.66 12.36
N LYS A 122 5.07 -6.70 13.55
CA LYS A 122 4.45 -6.19 14.79
C LYS A 122 4.26 -4.68 14.72
N VAL A 123 5.28 -3.97 14.24
CA VAL A 123 5.27 -2.51 14.14
C VAL A 123 4.21 -2.07 13.12
N ILE A 124 4.14 -2.71 11.96
CA ILE A 124 3.14 -2.43 10.92
C ILE A 124 1.72 -2.59 11.47
N ILE A 125 1.42 -3.71 12.13
CA ILE A 125 0.11 -3.95 12.74
C ILE A 125 -0.21 -2.90 13.81
N MET A 126 0.75 -2.58 14.68
CA MET A 126 0.57 -1.54 15.71
C MET A 126 0.29 -0.16 15.09
N THR A 127 0.97 0.18 13.99
CA THR A 127 0.72 1.42 13.24
C THR A 127 -0.68 1.44 12.64
N LEU A 128 -1.14 0.34 12.04
CA LEU A 128 -2.50 0.22 11.51
C LEU A 128 -3.56 0.37 12.60
N ASP A 129 -3.38 -0.30 13.74
CA ASP A 129 -4.27 -0.18 14.90
C ASP A 129 -4.30 1.25 15.43
N HIS A 130 -3.15 1.92 15.48
CA HIS A 130 -3.05 3.30 15.95
C HIS A 130 -3.74 4.28 15.00
N LEU A 131 -3.47 4.16 13.69
CA LEU A 131 -4.14 4.94 12.64
C LEU A 131 -5.66 4.77 12.70
N SER A 132 -6.11 3.53 12.84
CA SER A 132 -7.54 3.20 12.92
C SER A 132 -8.20 3.82 14.16
N LYS A 133 -7.52 3.78 15.32
CA LYS A 133 -7.96 4.43 16.57
C LYS A 133 -7.99 5.96 16.48
N ILE A 134 -7.03 6.58 15.80
CA ILE A 134 -7.04 8.03 15.60
C ILE A 134 -8.18 8.39 14.65
N HIS A 135 -8.28 7.68 13.54
CA HIS A 135 -9.30 7.94 12.54
C HIS A 135 -10.72 7.84 13.11
N SER A 136 -11.02 6.82 13.92
CA SER A 136 -12.33 6.68 14.57
C SER A 136 -12.68 7.83 15.52
N LYS A 137 -11.68 8.49 16.13
CA LYS A 137 -11.91 9.66 16.98
C LYS A 137 -12.22 10.93 16.18
N PHE A 138 -11.70 11.04 14.96
CA PHE A 138 -11.91 12.19 14.08
C PHE A 138 -13.06 11.99 13.09
N GLN A 139 -13.69 10.82 13.05
CA GLN A 139 -14.65 10.48 12.02
C GLN A 139 -15.97 11.25 12.19
N ALA A 140 -16.16 12.30 11.39
CA ALA A 140 -17.41 13.06 11.30
C ALA A 140 -18.44 12.45 10.33
N ARG A 141 -18.04 11.49 9.46
CA ARG A 141 -18.92 10.84 8.47
C ARG A 141 -18.69 9.33 8.38
N LYS A 142 -19.78 8.57 8.30
CA LYS A 142 -19.79 7.14 7.94
C LYS A 142 -19.13 6.96 6.58
N THR A 143 -18.15 6.05 6.48
CA THR A 143 -17.57 5.62 5.20
C THR A 143 -17.93 4.17 4.95
N GLU A 144 -18.95 3.92 4.15
CA GLU A 144 -19.51 2.57 3.94
C GLU A 144 -18.70 1.64 3.01
N ASN A 145 -17.74 2.15 2.22
CA ASN A 145 -17.11 1.33 1.16
C ASN A 145 -15.63 0.94 1.37
N ARG A 146 -15.08 1.07 2.59
CA ARG A 146 -13.64 0.78 2.83
C ARG A 146 -13.26 -0.68 2.60
N LYS A 147 -14.00 -1.61 3.20
CA LYS A 147 -13.73 -3.05 3.14
C LYS A 147 -13.80 -3.57 1.71
N ILE A 148 -14.80 -3.12 0.96
CA ILE A 148 -15.00 -3.49 -0.44
C ILE A 148 -13.81 -3.03 -1.28
N ASN A 149 -13.36 -1.78 -1.12
CA ASN A 149 -12.21 -1.28 -1.85
C ASN A 149 -10.91 -2.02 -1.52
N LEU A 150 -10.72 -2.40 -0.25
CA LEU A 150 -9.56 -3.17 0.19
C LEU A 150 -9.59 -4.60 -0.38
N LEU A 151 -10.75 -5.26 -0.32
CA LEU A 151 -10.94 -6.59 -0.91
C LEU A 151 -10.74 -6.57 -2.43
N ALA A 152 -11.33 -5.59 -3.12
CA ALA A 152 -11.14 -5.40 -4.56
C ALA A 152 -9.66 -5.21 -4.91
N GLY A 153 -8.93 -4.40 -4.14
CA GLY A 153 -7.48 -4.22 -4.33
C GLY A 153 -6.68 -5.51 -4.17
N PHE A 154 -7.01 -6.33 -3.16
CA PHE A 154 -6.38 -7.65 -3.03
C PHE A 154 -6.75 -8.59 -4.18
N CYS A 155 -8.01 -8.61 -4.62
CA CYS A 155 -8.43 -9.42 -5.77
C CYS A 155 -7.69 -9.02 -7.05
N THR A 156 -7.48 -7.72 -7.30
CA THR A 156 -6.74 -7.26 -8.50
C THR A 156 -5.30 -7.73 -8.54
N CYS A 157 -4.68 -8.03 -7.39
CA CYS A 157 -3.29 -8.52 -7.35
C CYS A 157 -3.14 -9.94 -7.93
N PHE A 158 -4.23 -10.70 -8.06
CA PHE A 158 -4.22 -12.03 -8.66
C PHE A 158 -4.30 -12.02 -10.19
N ILE A 159 -4.56 -10.88 -10.83
CA ILE A 159 -4.69 -10.80 -12.30
C ILE A 159 -3.38 -11.25 -12.98
N ILE A 160 -2.23 -10.79 -12.48
CA ILE A 160 -0.91 -11.17 -13.03
C ILE A 160 -0.66 -12.68 -12.88
N PRO A 161 -0.70 -13.28 -11.66
CA PRO A 161 -0.53 -14.72 -11.50
C PRO A 161 -1.50 -15.54 -12.34
N SER A 162 -2.77 -15.12 -12.46
CA SER A 162 -3.75 -15.83 -13.27
C SER A 162 -3.40 -15.81 -14.76
N ALA A 163 -2.81 -14.71 -15.26
CA ALA A 163 -2.36 -14.64 -16.65
C ALA A 163 -1.21 -15.61 -16.93
N PHE A 164 -0.19 -15.62 -16.07
CA PHE A 164 0.94 -16.57 -16.17
C PHE A 164 0.49 -18.03 -15.96
N PHE A 165 -0.38 -18.29 -14.99
CA PHE A 165 -0.93 -19.62 -14.76
C PHE A 165 -1.69 -20.15 -15.98
N SER A 166 -2.43 -19.28 -16.69
CA SER A 166 -3.11 -19.67 -17.93
C SER A 166 -2.12 -20.07 -19.02
N GLN A 167 -0.97 -19.40 -19.08
CA GLN A 167 0.12 -19.75 -19.99
C GLN A 167 0.77 -21.09 -19.61
N THR A 168 1.01 -21.33 -18.32
CA THR A 168 1.57 -22.59 -17.81
C THR A 168 0.65 -23.78 -18.10
N ILE A 169 -0.67 -23.61 -17.94
CA ILE A 169 -1.65 -24.64 -18.36
C ILE A 169 -1.58 -24.89 -19.87
N GLN A 170 -1.40 -23.86 -20.70
CA GLN A 170 -1.25 -24.04 -22.14
C GLN A 170 0.00 -24.83 -22.50
N LEU A 171 1.12 -24.57 -21.82
CA LEU A 171 2.37 -25.32 -21.98
C LEU A 171 2.20 -26.79 -21.58
N CYS A 172 1.38 -27.09 -20.56
CA CYS A 172 1.09 -28.47 -20.18
C CYS A 172 0.41 -29.32 -21.27
N PHE A 173 -0.23 -28.69 -22.27
CA PHE A 173 -0.81 -29.43 -23.40
C PHE A 173 0.20 -29.76 -24.50
N THR A 174 1.48 -29.38 -24.33
CA THR A 174 2.57 -29.64 -25.28
C THR A 174 3.55 -30.63 -24.66
N ASP A 175 3.38 -31.92 -24.98
CA ASP A 175 4.01 -33.04 -24.26
C ASP A 175 5.56 -33.04 -24.26
N GLU A 176 6.21 -32.67 -25.36
CA GLU A 176 7.68 -32.71 -25.47
C GLU A 176 8.36 -31.65 -24.59
N LEU A 177 7.82 -30.43 -24.58
CA LEU A 177 8.41 -29.31 -23.81
C LEU A 177 8.18 -29.46 -22.30
N LEU A 178 7.04 -30.02 -21.89
CA LEU A 178 6.69 -30.14 -20.47
C LEU A 178 7.70 -31.02 -19.72
N LYS A 179 8.15 -32.12 -20.34
CA LYS A 179 9.07 -33.05 -19.72
C LYS A 179 10.45 -32.41 -19.50
N ASP A 180 11.00 -31.77 -20.53
CA ASP A 180 12.30 -31.08 -20.45
C ASP A 180 12.28 -29.98 -19.38
N TYR A 181 11.21 -29.16 -19.34
CA TYR A 181 11.06 -28.12 -18.32
C TYR A 181 11.00 -28.65 -16.89
N VAL A 182 10.35 -29.80 -16.69
CA VAL A 182 10.24 -30.43 -15.37
C VAL A 182 11.57 -31.09 -14.99
N GLU A 183 12.27 -31.74 -15.91
CA GLU A 183 13.61 -32.28 -15.61
C GLU A 183 14.59 -31.18 -15.23
N ASP A 184 14.58 -30.05 -15.95
CA ASP A 184 15.43 -28.90 -15.62
C ASP A 184 15.06 -28.27 -14.26
N SER A 185 13.76 -28.11 -13.98
CA SER A 185 13.28 -27.45 -12.75
C SER A 185 13.37 -28.32 -11.49
N PHE A 186 13.43 -29.65 -11.63
CA PHE A 186 13.37 -30.60 -10.52
C PHE A 186 14.59 -31.52 -10.45
N PHE A 187 15.78 -31.01 -10.81
CA PHE A 187 17.05 -31.73 -10.68
C PHE A 187 17.05 -33.10 -11.38
N GLY A 188 16.51 -33.16 -12.60
CA GLY A 188 16.41 -34.36 -13.43
C GLY A 188 15.24 -35.28 -13.08
N TRP A 189 14.34 -34.88 -12.18
CA TRP A 189 13.13 -35.65 -11.90
C TRP A 189 12.01 -35.32 -12.89
N SER A 190 11.42 -36.34 -13.51
CA SER A 190 10.14 -36.26 -14.22
C SER A 190 9.31 -37.52 -13.97
N SER A 191 7.98 -37.37 -13.95
CA SER A 191 7.04 -38.48 -13.94
C SER A 191 6.79 -39.00 -15.36
N GLN A 192 6.44 -40.27 -15.49
CA GLN A 192 5.92 -40.84 -16.74
C GLN A 192 4.51 -40.33 -17.08
N GLU A 193 3.76 -39.87 -16.07
CA GLU A 193 2.43 -39.31 -16.27
C GLU A 193 2.50 -37.78 -16.46
N ASN A 194 2.16 -37.30 -17.66
CA ASN A 194 2.14 -35.87 -17.98
C ASN A 194 1.21 -35.08 -17.06
N GLY A 195 0.12 -35.69 -16.58
CA GLY A 195 -0.76 -35.07 -15.60
C GLY A 195 -0.07 -34.75 -14.27
N ILE A 196 0.83 -35.62 -13.81
CA ILE A 196 1.61 -35.39 -12.59
C ILE A 196 2.64 -34.28 -12.81
N ASN A 197 3.36 -34.31 -13.94
CA ASN A 197 4.32 -33.27 -14.32
C ASN A 197 3.64 -31.89 -14.40
N CYS A 198 2.49 -31.82 -15.08
CA CYS A 198 1.73 -30.58 -15.16
C CYS A 198 1.22 -30.11 -13.80
N ALA A 199 0.69 -31.01 -12.97
CA ALA A 199 0.21 -30.66 -11.63
C ALA A 199 1.32 -30.11 -10.74
N VAL A 200 2.51 -30.72 -10.77
CA VAL A 200 3.67 -30.30 -10.00
C VAL A 200 4.20 -28.94 -10.49
N LEU A 201 4.39 -28.78 -11.80
CA LEU A 201 4.82 -27.51 -12.40
C LEU A 201 3.82 -26.38 -12.08
N SER A 202 2.53 -26.62 -12.35
CA SER A 202 1.45 -25.65 -12.13
C SER A 202 1.33 -25.24 -10.65
N SER A 203 1.48 -26.17 -9.71
CA SER A 203 1.40 -25.87 -8.27
C SER A 203 2.55 -24.98 -7.81
N LEU A 204 3.76 -25.26 -8.28
CA LEU A 204 4.94 -24.46 -7.93
C LEU A 204 4.91 -23.09 -8.58
N ASP A 205 4.53 -23.02 -9.85
CA ASP A 205 4.40 -21.76 -10.57
C ASP A 205 3.37 -20.83 -9.90
N VAL A 206 2.24 -21.37 -9.43
CA VAL A 206 1.27 -20.59 -8.62
C VAL A 206 1.89 -20.04 -7.35
N ILE A 207 2.71 -20.82 -6.64
CA ILE A 207 3.38 -20.35 -5.42
C ILE A 207 4.35 -19.24 -5.77
N PHE A 208 5.21 -19.43 -6.78
CA PHE A 208 6.21 -18.46 -7.19
C PHE A 208 5.59 -17.16 -7.69
N MET A 209 4.62 -17.23 -8.60
CA MET A 209 3.92 -16.07 -9.14
C MET A 209 3.20 -15.27 -8.05
N ASN A 210 2.66 -15.95 -7.03
CA ASN A 210 2.08 -15.26 -5.88
C ASN A 210 3.12 -14.51 -5.04
N GLN A 211 4.34 -15.05 -4.89
CA GLN A 211 5.40 -14.33 -4.16
C GLN A 211 6.03 -13.21 -5.00
N LYS A 212 6.17 -13.43 -6.31
CA LYS A 212 6.77 -12.46 -7.23
C LYS A 212 5.85 -11.27 -7.50
N TYR A 213 4.55 -11.50 -7.69
CA TYR A 213 3.60 -10.46 -8.09
C TYR A 213 2.53 -10.13 -7.04
N THR A 214 1.87 -11.14 -6.46
CA THR A 214 0.76 -10.89 -5.51
C THR A 214 1.25 -10.25 -4.22
N PHE A 215 2.39 -10.71 -3.69
CA PHE A 215 2.94 -10.18 -2.43
C PHE A 215 3.38 -8.71 -2.51
N PRO A 216 4.17 -8.27 -3.52
CA PRO A 216 4.41 -6.85 -3.74
C PRO A 216 3.12 -6.06 -3.99
N GLY A 217 2.18 -6.61 -4.76
CA GLY A 217 0.87 -6.00 -5.00
C GLY A 217 0.06 -5.78 -3.71
N PHE A 218 0.04 -6.76 -2.81
CA PHE A 218 -0.60 -6.63 -1.49
C PHE A 218 0.06 -5.53 -0.66
N THR A 219 1.38 -5.39 -0.78
CA THR A 219 2.14 -4.34 -0.08
C THR A 219 1.83 -2.95 -0.64
N VAL A 220 1.66 -2.82 -1.96
CA VAL A 220 1.15 -1.61 -2.63
C VAL A 220 -0.24 -1.25 -2.12
N VAL A 221 -1.16 -2.23 -2.07
CA VAL A 221 -2.53 -2.05 -1.55
C VAL A 221 -2.51 -1.59 -0.09
N LEU A 222 -1.63 -2.17 0.73
CA LEU A 222 -1.44 -1.78 2.12
C LEU A 222 -0.95 -0.33 2.25
N CYS A 223 0.03 0.09 1.45
CA CYS A 223 0.52 1.47 1.42
C CYS A 223 -0.60 2.45 1.01
N CYS A 224 -1.35 2.12 -0.04
CA CYS A 224 -2.52 2.89 -0.49
C CYS A 224 -3.60 3.02 0.59
N TYR A 225 -3.86 1.95 1.34
CA TYR A 225 -4.80 1.95 2.45
C TYR A 225 -4.34 2.91 3.57
N VAL A 226 -3.07 2.83 3.97
CA VAL A 226 -2.48 3.70 5.00
C VAL A 226 -2.55 5.17 4.60
N PHE A 227 -2.13 5.52 3.38
CA PHE A 227 -2.22 6.89 2.87
C PHE A 227 -3.67 7.37 2.78
N GLY A 228 -4.58 6.48 2.40
CA GLY A 228 -6.01 6.75 2.38
C GLY A 228 -6.59 7.07 3.76
N ILE A 229 -6.15 6.39 4.83
CA ILE A 229 -6.53 6.73 6.20
C ILE A 229 -5.92 8.07 6.59
N LEU A 230 -4.63 8.26 6.34
CA LEU A 230 -3.90 9.45 6.78
C LEU A 230 -4.49 10.72 6.16
N ARG A 231 -4.77 10.69 4.86
CA ARG A 231 -5.47 11.77 4.15
C ARG A 231 -6.80 12.13 4.82
N ARG A 232 -7.60 11.13 5.19
CA ARG A 232 -8.90 11.38 5.83
C ARG A 232 -8.77 11.93 7.25
N ILE A 233 -7.75 11.49 8.01
CA ILE A 233 -7.46 12.10 9.32
C ILE A 233 -7.16 13.59 9.14
N LEU A 234 -6.34 13.95 8.14
CA LEU A 234 -6.02 15.34 7.83
C LEU A 234 -7.25 16.12 7.35
N GLU A 235 -8.07 15.56 6.45
CA GLU A 235 -9.31 16.19 5.98
C GLU A 235 -10.30 16.43 7.14
N SER A 236 -10.49 15.45 8.04
CA SER A 236 -11.32 15.62 9.23
C SER A 236 -10.75 16.64 10.20
N PHE A 237 -9.42 16.69 10.37
CA PHE A 237 -8.76 17.71 11.18
C PHE A 237 -9.01 19.12 10.62
N ALA A 238 -8.92 19.30 9.31
CA ALA A 238 -9.20 20.57 8.64
C ALA A 238 -10.66 21.03 8.88
N LEU A 239 -11.63 20.14 8.68
CA LEU A 239 -13.05 20.45 8.87
C LEU A 239 -13.38 20.82 10.32
N THR A 240 -12.89 20.04 11.31
CA THR A 240 -13.15 20.35 12.72
C THR A 240 -12.46 21.64 13.17
N MET A 241 -11.33 22.02 12.54
CA MET A 241 -10.68 23.32 12.76
C MET A 241 -11.55 24.48 12.27
N GLU A 242 -12.12 24.37 11.07
CA GLU A 242 -12.99 25.40 10.48
C GLU A 242 -14.24 25.66 11.33
N GLU A 243 -14.81 24.62 11.95
CA GLU A 243 -15.99 24.71 12.82
C GLU A 243 -15.74 25.45 14.16
N LYS A 244 -14.48 25.72 14.54
CA LYS A 244 -14.16 26.41 15.81
C LYS A 244 -14.34 27.92 15.68
N ASN A 245 -15.45 28.44 16.21
CA ASN A 245 -15.80 29.88 16.17
C ASN A 245 -14.86 30.79 16.99
N ASP A 246 -14.18 30.26 18.01
CA ASP A 246 -13.27 31.02 18.87
C ASP A 246 -11.80 30.80 18.49
N PHE A 247 -10.99 31.86 18.53
CA PHE A 247 -9.57 31.84 18.15
C PHE A 247 -8.71 31.09 19.18
N THR A 248 -8.97 31.30 20.48
CA THR A 248 -8.26 30.58 21.56
C THR A 248 -8.57 29.09 21.49
N ALA A 249 -9.84 28.72 21.32
CA ALA A 249 -10.25 27.33 21.13
C ALA A 249 -9.63 26.69 19.87
N MET A 250 -9.41 27.46 18.80
CA MET A 250 -8.75 27.01 17.58
C MET A 250 -7.26 26.74 17.83
N ILE A 251 -6.54 27.63 18.51
CA ILE A 251 -5.13 27.45 18.87
C ILE A 251 -4.96 26.21 19.76
N ASP A 252 -5.78 26.08 20.80
CA ASP A 252 -5.71 24.95 21.73
C ASP A 252 -5.98 23.62 21.02
N PHE A 253 -6.94 23.59 20.11
CA PHE A 253 -7.23 22.42 19.30
C PHE A 253 -6.08 22.10 18.35
N TYR A 254 -5.53 23.11 17.65
CA TYR A 254 -4.42 22.93 16.73
C TYR A 254 -3.19 22.38 17.47
N SER A 255 -2.77 23.02 18.57
CA SER A 255 -1.63 22.60 19.39
C SER A 255 -1.76 21.13 19.82
N ARG A 256 -2.90 20.76 20.41
CA ARG A 256 -3.10 19.40 20.95
C ARG A 256 -3.19 18.32 19.88
N ASN A 257 -3.77 18.62 18.72
CA ASN A 257 -4.04 17.61 17.69
C ASN A 257 -2.97 17.56 16.60
N SER A 258 -2.33 18.69 16.27
CA SER A 258 -1.20 18.72 15.33
C SER A 258 -0.04 17.85 15.83
N GLN A 259 0.27 17.87 17.14
CA GLN A 259 1.30 17.00 17.71
C GLN A 259 0.94 15.51 17.61
N LYS A 260 -0.32 15.15 17.84
CA LYS A 260 -0.81 13.77 17.68
C LYS A 260 -0.73 13.30 16.23
N ILE A 261 -1.09 14.17 15.29
CA ILE A 261 -1.00 13.91 13.85
C ILE A 261 0.46 13.75 13.43
N ARG A 262 1.36 14.65 13.86
CA ARG A 262 2.81 14.55 13.60
C ARG A 262 3.39 13.25 14.13
N CYS A 263 3.08 12.87 15.37
CA CYS A 263 3.51 11.59 15.95
C CYS A 263 2.97 10.38 15.15
N CYS A 264 1.70 10.42 14.73
CA CYS A 264 1.12 9.38 13.90
C CYS A 264 1.82 9.25 12.54
N ILE A 265 2.12 10.38 11.89
CA ILE A 265 2.85 10.40 10.61
C ILE A 265 4.27 9.88 10.79
N GLN A 266 4.96 10.28 11.85
CA GLN A 266 6.30 9.77 12.14
C GLN A 266 6.29 8.27 12.38
N GLN A 267 5.26 7.71 13.03
CA GLN A 267 5.09 6.26 13.14
C GLN A 267 4.84 5.59 11.79
N VAL A 268 4.02 6.20 10.92
CA VAL A 268 3.81 5.70 9.56
C VAL A 268 5.11 5.71 8.78
N GLU A 269 5.87 6.80 8.85
CA GLU A 269 7.17 6.93 8.19
C GLU A 269 8.16 5.88 8.70
N ASN A 270 8.32 5.73 10.03
CA ASN A 270 9.21 4.73 10.61
C ASN A 270 8.84 3.29 10.20
N SER A 271 7.56 3.00 10.03
CA SER A 271 7.07 1.67 9.63
C SER A 271 7.17 1.42 8.12
N PHE A 272 6.79 2.40 7.30
CA PHE A 272 6.56 2.22 5.87
C PHE A 272 7.62 2.86 4.96
N SER A 273 8.46 3.77 5.44
CA SER A 273 9.40 4.52 4.59
C SER A 273 10.36 3.61 3.80
N LEU A 274 10.98 2.63 4.48
CA LEU A 274 11.83 1.62 3.82
C LEU A 274 11.01 0.65 2.95
N LEU A 275 9.78 0.34 3.36
CA LEU A 275 8.88 -0.53 2.59
C LEU A 275 8.52 0.14 1.25
N LEU A 276 8.21 1.43 1.28
CA LEU A 276 7.93 2.24 0.10
C LEU A 276 9.14 2.32 -0.81
N PHE A 277 10.34 2.53 -0.26
CA PHE A 277 11.57 2.51 -1.04
C PHE A 277 11.71 1.22 -1.84
N LEU A 278 11.55 0.06 -1.20
CA LEU A 278 11.62 -1.25 -1.86
C LEU A 278 10.49 -1.48 -2.86
N VAL A 279 9.26 -1.07 -2.54
CA VAL A 279 8.10 -1.19 -3.44
C VAL A 279 8.28 -0.33 -4.69
N PHE A 280 8.76 0.92 -4.55
CA PHE A 280 9.05 1.78 -5.71
C PHE A 280 10.24 1.26 -6.52
N GLY A 281 11.28 0.74 -5.87
CA GLY A 281 12.38 0.06 -6.55
C GLY A 281 11.89 -1.13 -7.39
N TYR A 282 11.08 -2.00 -6.78
CA TYR A 282 10.42 -3.11 -7.46
C TYR A 282 9.59 -2.65 -8.66
N MET A 283 8.68 -1.67 -8.48
CA MET A 283 7.80 -1.21 -9.56
C MET A 283 8.60 -0.62 -10.73
N LEU A 284 9.61 0.22 -10.47
CA LEU A 284 10.40 0.85 -11.52
C LEU A 284 11.28 -0.15 -12.27
N CYS A 285 11.95 -1.05 -11.54
CA CYS A 285 12.77 -2.09 -12.18
C CYS A 285 11.90 -3.08 -12.94
N SER A 286 10.71 -3.42 -12.44
CA SER A 286 9.74 -4.24 -13.18
C SER A 286 9.28 -3.57 -14.47
N ILE A 287 8.97 -2.26 -14.43
CA ILE A 287 8.61 -1.50 -15.64
C ILE A 287 9.76 -1.55 -16.65
N PHE A 288 10.99 -1.28 -16.23
CA PHE A 288 12.15 -1.32 -17.12
C PHE A 288 12.41 -2.71 -17.68
N SER A 289 12.35 -3.75 -16.85
CA SER A 289 12.55 -5.14 -17.26
C SER A 289 11.52 -5.55 -18.32
N VAL A 290 10.24 -5.33 -18.03
CA VAL A 290 9.14 -5.73 -18.91
C VAL A 290 9.12 -4.90 -20.20
N SER A 291 9.36 -3.59 -20.12
CA SER A 291 9.47 -2.75 -21.33
C SER A 291 10.64 -3.18 -22.21
N THR A 292 11.78 -3.57 -21.64
CA THR A 292 12.92 -4.08 -22.42
C THR A 292 12.59 -5.40 -23.12
N ILE A 293 11.93 -6.33 -22.42
CA ILE A 293 11.47 -7.60 -23.01
C ILE A 293 10.50 -7.32 -24.17
N LEU A 294 9.49 -6.47 -23.95
CA LEU A 294 8.48 -6.16 -24.96
C LEU A 294 9.03 -5.47 -26.22
N ILE A 295 10.03 -4.59 -26.07
CA ILE A 295 10.67 -3.91 -27.21
C ILE A 295 11.54 -4.88 -28.02
N ARG A 296 12.22 -5.81 -27.35
CA ARG A 296 13.10 -6.80 -28.01
C ARG A 296 12.37 -7.94 -28.67
N LEU A 297 11.17 -8.27 -28.20
CA LEU A 297 10.35 -9.29 -28.81
C LEU A 297 9.89 -8.76 -30.18
N ASN A 298 10.35 -9.38 -31.27
CA ASN A 298 9.82 -9.09 -32.59
C ASN A 298 8.38 -9.61 -32.66
N PRO A 299 7.36 -8.73 -32.74
CA PRO A 299 5.96 -9.14 -32.74
C PRO A 299 5.57 -9.96 -33.98
N GLU A 300 6.36 -9.88 -35.07
CA GLU A 300 6.10 -10.65 -36.29
C GLU A 300 6.45 -12.14 -36.15
N ASN A 301 7.39 -12.47 -35.25
CA ASN A 301 7.94 -13.83 -35.10
C ASN A 301 7.55 -14.52 -33.78
N THR A 302 6.82 -13.83 -32.90
CA THR A 302 6.51 -14.33 -31.55
C THR A 302 5.01 -14.57 -31.41
N ASP A 303 4.62 -15.73 -30.87
CA ASP A 303 3.22 -15.99 -30.53
C ASP A 303 2.74 -14.95 -29.49
N MET A 304 1.71 -14.18 -29.87
CA MET A 304 1.09 -13.15 -29.03
C MET A 304 0.64 -13.69 -27.67
N ARG A 305 0.34 -14.99 -27.55
CA ARG A 305 -0.01 -15.64 -26.28
C ARG A 305 1.11 -15.53 -25.23
N LEU A 306 2.37 -15.58 -25.65
CA LEU A 306 3.53 -15.45 -24.78
C LEU A 306 3.77 -13.98 -24.36
N VAL A 307 3.27 -13.02 -25.14
CA VAL A 307 3.51 -11.58 -24.95
C VAL A 307 2.43 -10.94 -24.08
N ILE A 308 1.19 -11.41 -24.14
CA ILE A 308 0.04 -10.87 -23.39
C ILE A 308 0.31 -10.73 -21.87
N PRO A 309 0.87 -11.74 -21.16
CA PRO A 309 1.14 -11.63 -19.72
C PRO A 309 2.09 -10.47 -19.39
N TYR A 310 3.10 -10.21 -20.22
CA TYR A 310 4.02 -9.09 -20.04
C TYR A 310 3.32 -7.73 -20.21
N TYR A 311 2.42 -7.58 -21.19
CA TYR A 311 1.59 -6.38 -21.30
C TYR A 311 0.70 -6.17 -20.06
N ILE A 312 0.09 -7.24 -19.54
CA ILE A 312 -0.72 -7.19 -18.32
C ILE A 312 0.13 -6.73 -17.13
N VAL A 313 1.33 -7.29 -16.95
CA VAL A 313 2.27 -6.87 -15.91
C VAL A 313 2.58 -5.38 -16.05
N LEU A 314 2.96 -4.92 -17.24
CA LEU A 314 3.32 -3.51 -17.47
C LEU A 314 2.18 -2.56 -17.09
N ILE A 315 0.96 -2.84 -17.56
CA ILE A 315 -0.22 -2.01 -17.28
C ILE A 315 -0.53 -1.98 -15.79
N ILE A 316 -0.54 -3.13 -15.12
CA ILE A 316 -0.87 -3.23 -13.70
C ILE A 316 0.20 -2.56 -12.84
N VAL A 317 1.48 -2.76 -13.13
CA VAL A 317 2.58 -2.15 -12.38
C VAL A 317 2.61 -0.63 -12.59
N LEU A 318 2.36 -0.13 -13.81
CA LEU A 318 2.19 1.30 -14.07
C LEU A 318 1.00 1.88 -13.31
N ALA A 319 -0.16 1.22 -13.35
CA ALA A 319 -1.34 1.65 -12.62
C ALA A 319 -1.08 1.69 -11.11
N ALA A 320 -0.44 0.66 -10.56
CA ALA A 320 -0.01 0.62 -9.16
C ALA A 320 0.91 1.80 -8.81
N PHE A 321 1.94 2.05 -9.63
CA PHE A 321 2.86 3.17 -9.46
C PHE A 321 2.13 4.51 -9.39
N TYR A 322 1.25 4.80 -10.34
CA TYR A 322 0.51 6.06 -10.37
C TYR A 322 -0.48 6.18 -9.22
N ILE A 323 -1.26 5.13 -8.92
CA ILE A 323 -2.24 5.14 -7.84
C ILE A 323 -1.54 5.39 -6.49
N THR A 324 -0.46 4.66 -6.19
CA THR A 324 0.27 4.83 -4.93
C THR A 324 0.90 6.22 -4.82
N SER A 325 1.52 6.71 -5.90
CA SER A 325 2.15 8.03 -5.91
C SER A 325 1.13 9.17 -5.75
N LEU A 326 -0.02 9.08 -6.43
CA LEU A 326 -1.10 10.05 -6.31
C LEU A 326 -1.73 10.03 -4.91
N ARG A 327 -1.88 8.85 -4.31
CA ARG A 327 -2.38 8.71 -2.93
C ARG A 327 -1.43 9.34 -1.93
N ALA A 328 -0.13 9.12 -2.06
CA ALA A 328 0.88 9.75 -1.21
C ALA A 328 0.90 11.27 -1.38
N THR A 329 0.89 11.75 -2.64
CA THR A 329 0.86 13.18 -2.95
C THR A 329 -0.38 13.86 -2.38
N ALA A 330 -1.55 13.21 -2.44
CA ALA A 330 -2.78 13.76 -1.90
C ALA A 330 -2.72 13.98 -0.36
N VAL A 331 -1.94 13.18 0.38
CA VAL A 331 -1.71 13.43 1.82
C VAL A 331 -0.98 14.76 2.01
N HIS A 332 0.09 14.99 1.25
CA HIS A 332 0.87 16.22 1.31
C HIS A 332 0.04 17.43 0.87
N GLU A 333 -0.75 17.31 -0.21
CA GLU A 333 -1.65 18.38 -0.65
C GLU A 333 -2.70 18.74 0.40
N THR A 334 -3.26 17.76 1.12
CA THR A 334 -4.18 18.05 2.24
C THR A 334 -3.46 18.78 3.37
N ALA A 335 -2.20 18.46 3.66
CA ALA A 335 -1.41 19.21 4.64
C ALA A 335 -1.16 20.66 4.23
N VAL A 336 -0.89 20.91 2.94
CA VAL A 336 -0.79 22.27 2.38
C VAL A 336 -2.13 23.01 2.50
N LYS A 337 -3.25 22.37 2.18
CA LYS A 337 -4.59 22.97 2.33
C LYS A 337 -4.91 23.35 3.78
N ILE A 338 -4.50 22.54 4.76
CA ILE A 338 -4.65 22.88 6.19
C ILE A 338 -3.88 24.17 6.51
N LYS A 339 -2.64 24.29 6.00
CA LYS A 339 -1.85 25.51 6.17
C LYS A 339 -2.58 26.71 5.58
N ASP A 340 -3.03 26.62 4.33
CA ASP A 340 -3.69 27.73 3.64
C ASP A 340 -5.02 28.12 4.31
N CYS A 341 -5.78 27.13 4.78
CA CYS A 341 -7.00 27.34 5.55
C CYS A 341 -6.73 28.12 6.84
N ILE A 342 -5.71 27.73 7.62
CA ILE A 342 -5.37 28.43 8.85
C ILE A 342 -4.86 29.84 8.57
N HIS A 343 -4.03 30.04 7.52
CA HIS A 343 -3.62 31.39 7.10
C HIS A 343 -4.84 32.27 6.79
N LYS A 344 -5.81 31.75 6.04
CA LYS A 344 -7.04 32.46 5.71
C LYS A 344 -7.88 32.78 6.96
N MET A 345 -8.07 31.82 7.85
CA MET A 345 -8.81 32.01 9.10
C MET A 345 -8.17 33.05 10.03
N VAL A 346 -6.84 33.06 10.13
CA VAL A 346 -6.10 34.07 10.92
C VAL A 346 -6.29 35.46 10.29
N ALA A 347 -6.17 35.58 8.96
CA ALA A 347 -6.37 36.85 8.25
C ALA A 347 -7.79 37.41 8.41
N GLU A 348 -8.82 36.57 8.26
CA GLU A 348 -10.23 36.96 8.42
C GLU A 348 -10.59 37.35 9.87
N ARG A 349 -9.96 36.72 10.87
CA ARG A 349 -10.23 37.03 12.27
C ARG A 349 -9.45 38.23 12.79
N ALA A 350 -8.26 38.48 12.24
CA ALA A 350 -7.49 39.68 12.52
C ALA A 350 -8.21 40.97 12.07
N THR A 351 -9.01 40.90 11.00
CA THR A 351 -9.80 42.04 10.51
C THR A 351 -11.10 42.27 11.28
N ILE A 352 -11.69 41.24 11.88
CA ILE A 352 -13.01 41.31 12.54
C ILE A 352 -12.91 41.55 14.06
N LYS A 353 -11.89 41.02 14.73
CA LYS A 353 -11.71 41.12 16.19
C LYS A 353 -10.34 41.72 16.52
N HIS A 354 -10.33 43.00 16.87
CA HIS A 354 -9.16 43.73 17.42
C HIS A 354 -8.60 43.16 18.75
N SER A 355 -9.11 42.02 19.24
CA SER A 355 -8.79 41.44 20.55
C SER A 355 -7.77 40.30 20.50
N ILE A 356 -7.13 40.04 19.36
CA ILE A 356 -6.17 38.94 19.22
C ILE A 356 -4.75 39.49 19.39
N SER A 357 -3.98 38.90 20.31
CA SER A 357 -2.58 39.31 20.50
C SER A 357 -1.75 38.97 19.24
N PRO A 358 -0.96 39.93 18.70
CA PRO A 358 -0.17 39.73 17.50
C PRO A 358 0.88 38.62 17.67
N GLU A 359 1.38 38.43 18.89
CA GLU A 359 2.32 37.36 19.25
C GLU A 359 1.71 35.97 19.04
N GLN A 360 0.48 35.73 19.50
CA GLN A 360 -0.21 34.44 19.31
C GLN A 360 -0.51 34.15 17.83
N GLN A 361 -0.80 35.19 17.04
CA GLN A 361 -0.96 35.05 15.59
C GLN A 361 0.36 34.65 14.93
N SER A 362 1.45 35.34 15.25
CA SER A 362 2.77 35.05 14.68
C SER A 362 3.24 33.63 15.02
N LEU A 363 3.01 33.18 16.26
CA LEU A 363 3.35 31.84 16.73
C LEU A 363 2.56 30.76 15.98
N LEU A 364 1.24 30.93 15.85
CA LEU A 364 0.39 30.00 15.11
C LEU A 364 0.81 29.92 13.63
N LEU A 365 1.04 31.06 12.98
CA LEU A 365 1.46 31.12 11.58
C LEU A 365 2.82 30.44 11.37
N SER A 366 3.77 30.62 12.30
CA SER A 366 5.06 29.92 12.27
C SER A 366 4.87 28.41 12.38
N MET A 367 4.11 27.92 13.36
CA MET A 367 3.86 26.48 13.55
C MET A 367 3.15 25.84 12.34
N VAL A 368 2.23 26.59 11.74
CA VAL A 368 1.45 26.16 10.57
C VAL A 368 2.31 26.14 9.31
N SER A 369 3.27 27.05 9.19
CA SER A 369 4.18 27.11 8.03
C SER A 369 5.07 25.86 7.91
N GLU A 370 5.45 25.27 9.05
CA GLU A 370 6.24 24.03 9.16
C GLU A 370 5.41 22.75 9.03
N PHE A 371 4.07 22.87 9.07
CA PHE A 371 3.20 21.71 9.07
C PHE A 371 3.33 20.86 7.79
N PRO A 372 3.31 21.42 6.56
CA PRO A 372 3.41 20.61 5.34
C PRO A 372 4.74 19.87 5.17
N SER A 373 5.86 20.48 5.59
CA SER A 373 7.18 19.84 5.53
C SER A 373 7.30 18.70 6.54
N SER A 374 6.69 18.83 7.72
CA SER A 374 6.64 17.76 8.73
C SER A 374 5.77 16.55 8.37
N ILE A 375 4.99 16.64 7.28
CA ILE A 375 3.98 15.64 6.86
C ILE A 375 4.35 14.96 5.54
N ALA A 376 5.50 15.30 4.96
CA ALA A 376 5.96 14.67 3.72
C ALA A 376 6.25 13.18 3.96
N ILE A 377 5.64 12.33 3.13
CA ILE A 377 5.94 10.89 3.09
C ILE A 377 7.20 10.70 2.26
N THR A 378 8.18 9.98 2.80
CA THR A 378 9.45 9.75 2.11
C THR A 378 9.71 8.27 1.84
N GLY A 379 10.49 7.99 0.80
CA GLY A 379 11.07 6.68 0.54
C GLY A 379 12.45 6.60 1.19
N TRP A 380 12.49 6.14 2.44
CA TRP A 380 13.69 6.03 3.28
C TRP A 380 14.52 7.32 3.39
N GLY A 381 13.87 8.48 3.35
CA GLY A 381 14.54 9.79 3.35
C GLY A 381 15.25 10.18 2.04
N LEU A 382 15.31 9.28 1.05
CA LEU A 382 16.01 9.52 -0.21
C LEU A 382 15.18 10.35 -1.20
N PHE A 383 13.86 10.16 -1.19
CA PHE A 383 12.95 10.93 -2.03
C PHE A 383 11.64 11.23 -1.31
N THR A 384 11.09 12.42 -1.57
CA THR A 384 9.76 12.82 -1.12
C THR A 384 8.73 12.49 -2.19
N LEU A 385 7.63 11.82 -1.81
CA LEU A 385 6.54 11.51 -2.73
C LEU A 385 5.69 12.75 -2.99
N ASN A 386 6.05 13.50 -4.02
CA ASN A 386 5.35 14.71 -4.47
C ASN A 386 5.06 14.66 -5.99
N ARG A 387 4.34 15.68 -6.50
CA ARG A 387 4.07 15.79 -7.95
C ARG A 387 5.34 15.81 -8.80
N HIS A 388 6.44 16.38 -8.28
CA HIS A 388 7.72 16.40 -8.99
C HIS A 388 8.33 15.01 -9.14
N PHE A 389 8.23 14.16 -8.12
CA PHE A 389 8.65 12.76 -8.19
C PHE A 389 7.89 12.03 -9.31
N ILE A 390 6.55 12.13 -9.34
CA ILE A 390 5.72 11.50 -10.38
C ILE A 390 6.17 11.95 -11.78
N ARG A 391 6.32 13.27 -11.98
CA ARG A 391 6.70 13.83 -13.29
C ARG A 391 8.12 13.43 -13.70
N ARG A 392 9.08 13.44 -12.78
CA ARG A 392 10.48 13.03 -13.07
C ARG A 392 10.55 11.55 -13.43
N THR A 393 9.86 10.71 -12.67
CA THR A 393 9.85 9.27 -12.90
C THR A 393 9.11 8.89 -14.18
N ALA A 394 7.97 9.51 -14.48
CA ALA A 394 7.27 9.34 -15.74
C ALA A 394 8.14 9.77 -16.94
N GLY A 395 8.84 10.91 -16.80
CA GLY A 395 9.83 11.34 -17.79
C GLY A 395 10.94 10.31 -17.99
N GLY A 396 11.48 9.75 -16.90
CA GLY A 396 12.48 8.68 -16.96
C GLY A 396 12.00 7.42 -17.67
N ILE A 397 10.78 6.97 -17.39
CA ILE A 397 10.17 5.80 -18.06
C ILE A 397 10.04 6.04 -19.57
N ILE A 398 9.52 7.20 -19.97
CA ILE A 398 9.33 7.54 -21.39
C ILE A 398 10.68 7.70 -22.10
N SER A 399 11.62 8.43 -21.49
CA SER A 399 12.97 8.60 -22.04
C SER A 399 13.69 7.27 -22.21
N TYR A 400 13.59 6.38 -21.22
CA TYR A 400 14.17 5.04 -21.33
C TYR A 400 13.55 4.23 -22.47
N GLY A 401 12.22 4.21 -22.58
CA GLY A 401 11.54 3.52 -23.68
C GLY A 401 11.92 4.06 -25.07
N MET A 402 12.12 5.38 -25.19
CA MET A 402 12.59 6.01 -26.42
C MET A 402 14.05 5.69 -26.74
N ILE A 403 14.92 5.61 -25.73
CA ILE A 403 16.32 5.21 -25.91
C ILE A 403 16.38 3.75 -26.38
N LEU A 404 15.61 2.87 -25.74
CA LEU A 404 15.56 1.45 -26.13
C LEU A 404 15.08 1.26 -27.56
N SER A 405 14.02 1.97 -27.98
CA SER A 405 13.51 1.85 -29.35
C SER A 405 14.48 2.38 -30.42
N GLN A 406 15.48 3.17 -30.02
CA GLN A 406 16.53 3.67 -30.90
C GLN A 406 17.78 2.77 -30.92
N ILE A 407 18.06 2.03 -29.84
CA ILE A 407 19.21 1.13 -29.73
C ILE A 407 18.96 -0.19 -30.49
N ASP A 408 17.70 -0.63 -30.63
CA ASP A 408 17.35 -1.83 -31.41
C ASP A 408 17.21 -1.54 -32.93
N LYS A 409 17.89 -0.51 -33.43
CA LYS A 409 18.23 -0.31 -34.85
C LYS A 409 19.73 -0.38 -35.03
#